data_AF-A0A940TV08-F1
#
_entry.id   AF-A0A940TV08-F1
#
_cell.length_a   1.000
_cell.length_b   1.000
_cell.length_c   1.000
_cell.angle_alpha   90.00
_cell.angle_beta   90.00
_cell.angle_gamma   90.00
#
_symmetry.space_group_name_H-M   'P 1'
#
loop_
_entity.id
_entity.type
_entity.pdbx_description
1 polymer ?
#
loop_
_entity_poly.entity_id
_entity_poly.type
_entity_poly.pdbx_seq_one_letter_code
_entity_poly.pdbx_strand_id
1 'polypeptide(L)'
;MIIGLLLTLCVFSYWLHDNALFRLAIHIFIGATAAYVTAILWFNVIWPQVLQPIWSGNLKNTLLALVPLILSILLIFKVFPRLSTAGSPALAYMVGVGAAVAIGGAIIGTIVPQTLTAINSFDLQAAQTSGESSWITTINQGIILIGTLTSLVYFHFSARQKFNQPPARAGWIEDIARIGKIFIAITLGALLAGVFMAATAALVERLNFLSQFVQSLISG
;
A
#
# COMPACT_ATOMS: atom_id res chain seq x y z
N MET A 1 17.74 21.32 -10.10
CA MET A 1 18.95 20.83 -9.42
C MET A 1 19.10 21.35 -7.99
N ILE A 2 19.03 22.66 -7.75
CA ILE A 2 19.30 23.28 -6.43
C ILE A 2 18.33 22.80 -5.32
N ILE A 3 17.03 22.71 -5.62
CA ILE A 3 16.02 22.25 -4.64
C ILE A 3 16.29 20.80 -4.22
N GLY A 4 16.67 19.93 -5.16
CA GLY A 4 17.00 18.53 -4.88
C GLY A 4 18.25 18.39 -4.00
N LEU A 5 19.25 19.26 -4.18
CA LEU A 5 20.44 19.32 -3.34
C LEU A 5 20.13 19.79 -1.92
N LEU A 6 19.37 20.87 -1.80
CA LEU A 6 18.98 21.43 -0.51
C LEU A 6 18.16 20.41 0.29
N LEU A 7 17.21 19.73 -0.37
CA LEU A 7 16.41 18.69 0.26
C LEU A 7 17.25 17.46 0.65
N THR A 8 18.19 17.05 -0.22
CA THR A 8 19.12 15.94 0.09
C THR A 8 19.96 16.29 1.32
N LEU A 9 20.58 17.47 1.37
CA LEU A 9 21.35 17.93 2.53
C LEU A 9 20.50 18.01 3.81
N CYS A 10 19.28 18.52 3.73
CA CYS A 10 18.36 18.55 4.88
C CYS A 10 18.01 17.16 5.39
N VAL A 11 17.85 16.16 4.51
CA VAL A 11 17.59 14.77 4.92
C VAL A 11 18.83 14.12 5.53
N PHE A 12 20.00 14.32 4.93
CA PHE A 12 21.27 13.82 5.48
C PHE A 12 21.64 14.46 6.82
N SER A 13 21.16 15.68 7.10
CA SER A 13 21.33 16.33 8.41
C SER A 13 20.79 15.52 9.57
N TYR A 14 19.88 14.56 9.36
CA TYR A 14 19.42 13.63 10.39
C TYR A 14 20.57 12.83 11.03
N TRP A 15 21.60 12.50 10.24
CA TRP A 15 22.77 11.77 10.73
C TRP A 15 23.64 12.60 11.68
N LEU A 16 23.53 13.93 11.61
CA LEU A 16 24.27 14.91 12.42
C LEU A 16 23.47 15.45 13.63
N HIS A 17 22.50 14.67 14.12
CA HIS A 17 21.53 15.02 15.19
C HIS A 17 20.24 15.70 14.67
N ASP A 18 19.20 15.71 15.52
CA ASP A 18 17.82 16.15 15.22
C ASP A 18 17.74 17.68 14.99
N ASN A 19 18.24 18.15 13.86
CA ASN A 19 18.41 19.55 13.51
C ASN A 19 17.16 20.16 12.85
N ALA A 20 17.01 21.49 12.96
CA ALA A 20 15.86 22.23 12.42
C ALA A 20 15.68 22.05 10.90
N LEU A 21 16.77 21.82 10.16
CA LEU A 21 16.76 21.58 8.71
C LEU A 21 16.08 20.27 8.33
N PHE A 22 16.32 19.20 9.09
CA PHE A 22 15.65 17.91 8.88
C PHE A 22 14.14 18.03 9.14
N ARG A 23 13.76 18.69 10.25
CA ARG A 23 12.35 18.97 10.55
C ARG A 23 11.69 19.75 9.41
N LEU A 24 12.34 20.80 8.88
CA LEU A 24 11.80 21.57 7.76
C LEU A 24 11.54 20.70 6.53
N ALA A 25 12.46 19.81 6.17
CA ALA A 25 12.26 18.89 5.05
C ALA A 25 11.06 17.96 5.26
N ILE A 26 10.87 17.42 6.47
CA ILE A 26 9.70 16.62 6.82
C ILE A 26 8.41 17.43 6.68
N HIS A 27 8.37 18.67 7.19
CA HIS A 27 7.16 19.50 7.10
C HIS A 27 6.81 19.86 5.66
N ILE A 28 7.81 20.16 4.82
CA ILE A 28 7.59 20.39 3.38
C ILE A 28 7.05 19.11 2.72
N PHE A 29 7.60 17.95 3.05
CA PHE A 29 7.12 16.68 2.50
C PHE A 29 5.67 16.39 2.90
N ILE A 30 5.35 16.48 4.19
CA ILE A 30 3.98 16.30 4.70
C ILE A 30 3.05 17.34 4.07
N GLY A 31 3.45 18.61 4.01
CA GLY A 31 2.68 19.68 3.38
C GLY A 31 2.41 19.42 1.90
N ALA A 32 3.39 18.93 1.14
CA ALA A 32 3.23 18.56 -0.26
C ALA A 32 2.27 17.38 -0.43
N THR A 33 2.37 16.35 0.41
CA THR A 33 1.43 15.22 0.37
C THR A 33 0.01 15.65 0.72
N ALA A 34 -0.17 16.50 1.73
CA ALA A 34 -1.46 17.05 2.10
C ALA A 34 -2.05 17.90 0.96
N ALA A 35 -1.25 18.78 0.36
CA ALA A 35 -1.68 19.61 -0.77
C ALA A 35 -2.09 18.77 -1.98
N TYR A 36 -1.35 17.70 -2.30
CA TYR A 36 -1.69 16.77 -3.38
C TYR A 36 -3.04 16.08 -3.12
N VAL A 37 -3.24 15.55 -1.91
CA VAL A 37 -4.51 14.93 -1.52
C VAL A 37 -5.65 15.95 -1.55
N THR A 38 -5.44 17.17 -1.05
CA THR A 38 -6.43 18.25 -1.11
C THR A 38 -6.78 18.61 -2.55
N ALA A 39 -5.81 18.69 -3.46
CA ALA A 39 -6.05 18.96 -4.87
C ALA A 39 -6.89 17.85 -5.52
N ILE A 40 -6.58 16.57 -5.24
CA ILE A 40 -7.39 15.44 -5.69
C ILE A 40 -8.83 15.56 -5.19
N LEU A 41 -9.02 15.82 -3.89
CA LEU A 41 -10.35 15.97 -3.31
C LEU A 41 -11.11 17.14 -3.94
N TRP A 42 -10.44 18.26 -4.17
CA TRP A 42 -11.05 19.43 -4.79
C TRP A 42 -11.55 19.12 -6.21
N PHE A 43 -10.69 18.58 -7.07
CA PHE A 43 -11.01 18.38 -8.48
C PHE A 43 -11.85 17.13 -8.76
N ASN A 44 -11.72 16.07 -7.97
CA ASN A 44 -12.42 14.80 -8.22
C ASN A 44 -13.69 14.63 -7.37
N VAL A 45 -13.81 15.36 -6.26
CA VAL A 45 -14.93 15.20 -5.33
C VAL A 45 -15.70 16.51 -5.17
N ILE A 46 -15.10 17.54 -4.60
CA ILE A 46 -15.83 18.76 -4.19
C ILE A 46 -16.42 19.48 -5.41
N TRP A 47 -15.61 19.73 -6.44
CA TRP A 47 -16.07 20.44 -7.63
C TRP A 47 -17.14 19.67 -8.41
N PRO A 48 -16.90 18.42 -8.87
CA PRO A 48 -17.87 17.72 -9.72
C PRO A 48 -19.08 17.15 -8.95
N GLN A 49 -18.93 16.77 -7.68
CA GLN A 49 -20.01 16.09 -6.94
C GLN A 49 -20.86 17.05 -6.11
N VAL A 50 -20.33 18.21 -5.70
CA VAL A 50 -21.05 19.17 -4.86
C VAL A 50 -21.37 20.45 -5.63
N LEU A 51 -20.36 21.14 -6.18
CA LEU A 51 -20.53 22.48 -6.76
C LEU A 51 -21.20 22.46 -8.15
N GLN A 52 -20.73 21.59 -9.05
CA GLN A 52 -21.21 21.51 -10.43
C GLN A 52 -22.71 21.17 -10.53
N PRO A 53 -23.26 20.20 -9.76
CA PRO A 53 -24.69 19.88 -9.81
C PRO A 53 -25.57 21.06 -9.37
N ILE A 54 -25.15 21.80 -8.35
CA ILE A 54 -25.86 22.99 -7.85
C ILE A 54 -25.90 24.09 -8.91
N TRP A 55 -24.80 24.29 -9.64
CA TRP A 55 -24.69 25.36 -10.64
C TRP A 55 -25.37 25.01 -11.96
N SER A 56 -25.41 23.73 -12.34
CA SER A 56 -26.02 23.27 -13.60
C SER A 56 -27.56 23.30 -13.62
N GLY A 57 -28.22 23.52 -12.47
CA GLY A 57 -29.68 23.71 -12.37
C GLY A 57 -30.54 22.48 -12.72
N ASN A 58 -29.93 21.31 -12.98
CA ASN A 58 -30.67 20.11 -13.33
C ASN A 58 -31.20 19.40 -12.07
N LEU A 59 -32.53 19.34 -11.92
CA LEU A 59 -33.23 18.76 -10.76
C LEU A 59 -32.71 17.37 -10.35
N LYS A 60 -32.37 16.49 -11.31
CA LYS A 60 -31.85 15.15 -11.00
C LYS A 60 -30.46 15.18 -10.37
N ASN A 61 -29.59 16.05 -10.88
CA ASN A 61 -28.21 16.19 -10.39
C ASN A 61 -28.18 16.93 -9.05
N THR A 62 -29.00 17.96 -8.89
CA THR A 62 -29.16 18.67 -7.62
C THR A 62 -29.65 17.74 -6.50
N LEU A 63 -30.57 16.83 -6.80
CA LEU A 63 -31.06 15.85 -5.83
C LEU A 63 -29.96 14.87 -5.38
N LEU A 64 -29.10 14.43 -6.31
CA LEU A 64 -27.96 13.57 -6.00
C LEU A 64 -26.89 14.29 -5.15
N ALA A 65 -26.63 15.57 -5.40
CA ALA A 65 -25.71 16.39 -4.61
C ALA A 65 -26.26 16.78 -3.22
N LEU A 66 -27.59 16.72 -3.03
CA LEU A 66 -28.23 17.02 -1.75
C LEU A 66 -27.85 16.01 -0.66
N VAL A 67 -27.71 14.72 -1.04
CA VAL A 67 -27.38 13.63 -0.12
C VAL A 67 -26.02 13.84 0.57
N PRO A 68 -24.88 14.02 -0.14
CA PRO A 68 -23.59 14.26 0.51
C PRO A 68 -23.56 15.59 1.28
N LEU A 69 -24.32 16.60 0.84
CA LEU A 69 -24.38 17.89 1.53
C LEU A 69 -25.11 17.78 2.88
N ILE A 70 -26.26 17.08 2.92
CA ILE A 70 -26.98 16.78 4.16
C ILE A 70 -26.11 15.95 5.11
N LEU A 71 -25.46 14.89 4.61
CA LEU A 71 -24.57 14.06 5.41
C LEU A 71 -23.39 14.86 5.96
N SER A 72 -22.83 15.79 5.18
CA SER A 72 -21.74 16.67 5.62
C SER A 72 -22.18 17.61 6.74
N ILE A 73 -23.35 18.25 6.61
CA ILE A 73 -23.92 19.11 7.66
C ILE A 73 -24.20 18.30 8.93
N LEU A 74 -24.78 17.11 8.77
CA LEU A 74 -25.11 16.20 9.85
C LEU A 74 -23.84 15.74 10.60
N LEU A 75 -22.72 15.57 9.88
CA LEU A 75 -21.42 15.28 10.48
C LEU A 75 -20.91 16.45 11.33
N ILE A 76 -21.08 17.71 10.89
CA ILE A 76 -20.67 18.90 11.65
C ILE A 76 -21.39 18.97 13.00
N PHE A 77 -22.64 18.52 13.09
CA PHE A 77 -23.39 18.46 14.37
C PHE A 77 -22.75 17.56 15.42
N LYS A 78 -21.85 16.66 15.03
CA LYS A 78 -21.08 15.82 15.96
C LYS A 78 -20.02 16.61 16.74
N VAL A 79 -19.60 17.78 16.26
CA VAL A 79 -18.70 18.69 16.99
C VAL A 79 -19.38 19.23 18.25
N PHE A 80 -20.72 19.31 18.26
CA PHE A 80 -21.49 19.81 19.40
C PHE A 80 -22.09 18.64 20.20
N PRO A 81 -21.74 18.46 21.49
CA PRO A 81 -22.16 17.31 22.28
C PRO A 81 -23.69 17.19 22.43
N ARG A 82 -24.42 18.31 22.38
CA ARG A 82 -25.89 18.35 22.49
C ARG A 82 -26.62 17.85 21.23
N LEU A 83 -25.97 17.92 20.07
CA LEU A 83 -26.57 17.56 18.77
C LEU A 83 -25.90 16.31 18.15
N SER A 84 -25.01 15.66 18.90
CA SER A 84 -24.19 14.54 18.42
C SER A 84 -25.00 13.34 17.94
N THR A 85 -26.19 13.08 18.51
CA THR A 85 -27.03 11.94 18.09
C THR A 85 -27.56 12.12 16.67
N ALA A 86 -27.83 13.36 16.27
CA ALA A 86 -28.25 13.66 14.90
C ALA A 86 -27.14 13.32 13.90
N GLY A 87 -25.86 13.43 14.28
CA GLY A 87 -24.70 13.10 13.44
C GLY A 87 -24.34 11.62 13.30
N SER A 88 -24.96 10.73 14.10
CA SER A 88 -24.63 9.30 14.13
C SER A 88 -24.84 8.57 12.80
N PRO A 89 -25.94 8.80 12.03
CA PRO A 89 -26.12 8.21 10.72
C PRO A 89 -25.02 8.57 9.70
N ALA A 90 -24.58 9.83 9.64
CA ALA A 90 -23.49 10.22 8.74
C ALA A 90 -22.16 9.57 9.13
N LEU A 91 -21.88 9.45 10.42
CA LEU A 91 -20.69 8.73 10.87
C LEU A 91 -20.76 7.25 10.51
N ALA A 92 -21.91 6.60 10.74
CA ALA A 92 -22.11 5.19 10.41
C ALA A 92 -21.92 4.95 8.90
N TYR A 93 -22.44 5.86 8.06
CA TYR A 93 -22.21 5.83 6.62
C TYR A 93 -20.73 6.00 6.27
N MET A 94 -20.04 6.99 6.85
CA MET A 94 -18.61 7.24 6.59
C MET A 94 -17.74 6.03 6.96
N VAL A 95 -17.98 5.43 8.11
CA VAL A 95 -17.26 4.24 8.58
C VAL A 95 -17.59 3.03 7.71
N GLY A 96 -18.86 2.82 7.35
CA GLY A 96 -19.29 1.72 6.48
C GLY A 96 -18.67 1.79 5.10
N VAL A 97 -18.70 2.97 4.46
CA VAL A 97 -18.06 3.21 3.16
C VAL A 97 -16.54 3.07 3.28
N GLY A 98 -15.92 3.61 4.33
CA GLY A 98 -14.49 3.48 4.57
C GLY A 98 -14.04 2.02 4.72
N ALA A 99 -14.79 1.22 5.48
CA ALA A 99 -14.57 -0.21 5.62
C ALA A 99 -14.76 -0.95 4.30
N ALA A 100 -15.82 -0.64 3.55
CA ALA A 100 -16.07 -1.23 2.24
C ALA A 100 -14.96 -0.92 1.23
N VAL A 101 -14.47 0.33 1.19
CA VAL A 101 -13.36 0.75 0.33
C VAL A 101 -12.04 0.09 0.76
N ALA A 102 -11.78 -0.03 2.07
CA ALA A 102 -10.58 -0.70 2.56
C ALA A 102 -10.58 -2.19 2.22
N ILE A 103 -11.69 -2.89 2.47
CA ILE A 103 -11.85 -4.32 2.16
C ILE A 103 -11.82 -4.53 0.65
N GLY A 104 -12.61 -3.77 -0.12
CA GLY A 104 -12.66 -3.86 -1.58
C GLY A 104 -11.32 -3.52 -2.22
N GLY A 105 -10.64 -2.49 -1.71
CA GLY A 105 -9.30 -2.08 -2.14
C GLY A 105 -8.24 -3.14 -1.83
N ALA A 106 -8.31 -3.82 -0.69
CA ALA A 106 -7.44 -4.96 -0.40
C ALA A 106 -7.74 -6.15 -1.34
N ILE A 107 -9.01 -6.49 -1.56
CA ILE A 107 -9.37 -7.62 -2.44
C ILE A 107 -8.92 -7.35 -3.87
N ILE A 108 -9.27 -6.20 -4.44
CA ILE A 108 -8.97 -5.85 -5.83
C ILE A 108 -7.50 -5.45 -6.00
N GLY A 109 -6.91 -4.78 -5.02
CA GLY A 109 -5.53 -4.31 -5.08
C GLY A 109 -4.49 -5.37 -4.76
N THR A 110 -4.84 -6.38 -3.95
CA THR A 110 -3.89 -7.43 -3.54
C THR A 110 -4.38 -8.82 -3.89
N ILE A 111 -5.49 -9.30 -3.33
CA ILE A 111 -5.89 -10.72 -3.40
C ILE A 111 -6.15 -11.18 -4.84
N VAL A 112 -6.90 -10.41 -5.61
CA VAL A 112 -7.25 -10.75 -7.00
C VAL A 112 -6.00 -10.77 -7.89
N PRO A 113 -5.17 -9.70 -7.95
CA PRO A 113 -3.93 -9.73 -8.70
C PRO A 113 -2.99 -10.86 -8.27
N GLN A 114 -2.80 -11.06 -6.95
CA GLN A 114 -1.95 -12.13 -6.43
C GLN A 114 -2.43 -13.52 -6.85
N THR A 115 -3.74 -13.76 -6.85
CA THR A 115 -4.34 -15.03 -7.30
C THR A 115 -4.14 -15.21 -8.81
N LEU A 116 -4.36 -14.17 -9.61
CA LEU A 116 -4.15 -14.21 -11.06
C LEU A 116 -2.67 -14.43 -11.40
N THR A 117 -1.74 -13.80 -10.68
CA THR A 117 -0.30 -14.04 -10.85
C THR A 117 0.05 -15.50 -10.54
N ALA A 118 -0.52 -16.08 -9.48
CA ALA A 118 -0.32 -17.49 -9.13
C ALA A 118 -0.93 -18.46 -10.15
N ILE A 119 -2.01 -18.08 -10.85
CA ILE A 119 -2.58 -18.88 -11.94
C ILE A 119 -1.71 -18.76 -13.19
N ASN A 120 -1.36 -17.53 -13.57
CA ASN A 120 -0.59 -17.23 -14.78
C ASN A 120 0.84 -17.78 -14.73
N SER A 121 1.41 -18.05 -13.55
CA SER A 121 2.70 -18.74 -13.45
C SER A 121 2.69 -20.15 -14.06
N PHE A 122 1.51 -20.74 -14.26
CA PHE A 122 1.33 -22.06 -14.89
C PHE A 122 0.91 -21.99 -16.36
N ASP A 123 0.90 -20.81 -16.98
CA ASP A 123 0.63 -20.69 -18.40
C ASP A 123 1.82 -21.24 -19.21
N LEU A 124 1.65 -22.47 -19.69
CA LEU A 124 2.62 -23.22 -20.48
C LEU A 124 2.87 -22.61 -21.87
N GLN A 125 1.92 -21.83 -22.41
CA GLN A 125 2.08 -21.16 -23.71
C GLN A 125 2.93 -19.90 -23.59
N ALA A 126 2.78 -19.13 -22.51
CA ALA A 126 3.63 -17.98 -22.22
C ALA A 126 5.08 -18.39 -21.89
N ALA A 127 5.29 -19.59 -21.35
CA ALA A 127 6.63 -20.10 -21.08
C ALA A 127 7.45 -20.39 -22.34
N GLN A 128 6.79 -20.77 -23.46
CA GLN A 128 7.47 -21.11 -24.71
C GLN A 128 8.03 -19.90 -25.48
N THR A 129 7.50 -18.70 -25.24
CA THR A 129 7.97 -17.45 -25.89
C THR A 129 9.20 -16.85 -25.21
N SER A 130 9.56 -17.31 -24.01
CA SER A 130 10.67 -16.77 -23.22
C SER A 130 12.07 -17.22 -23.66
N GLY A 131 12.17 -18.13 -24.65
CA GLY A 131 13.46 -18.66 -25.13
C GLY A 131 14.21 -19.54 -24.12
N GLU A 132 13.60 -19.82 -22.96
CA GLU A 132 14.16 -20.65 -21.90
C GLU A 132 13.93 -22.13 -22.20
N SER A 133 14.86 -23.00 -21.80
CA SER A 133 14.73 -24.44 -22.07
C SER A 133 13.53 -25.03 -21.32
N SER A 134 12.69 -25.79 -22.04
CA SER A 134 11.41 -26.36 -21.57
C SER A 134 11.49 -27.14 -20.24
N TRP A 135 12.65 -27.73 -19.92
CA TRP A 135 12.85 -28.45 -18.67
C TRP A 135 13.05 -27.52 -17.46
N ILE A 136 13.71 -26.37 -17.64
CA ILE A 136 13.91 -25.37 -16.56
C ILE A 136 12.58 -24.73 -16.19
N THR A 137 11.77 -24.37 -17.17
CA THR A 137 10.46 -23.75 -16.95
C THR A 137 9.52 -24.69 -16.18
N THR A 138 9.51 -25.98 -16.53
CA THR A 138 8.72 -27.00 -15.83
C THR A 138 9.14 -27.17 -14.37
N ILE A 139 10.46 -27.18 -14.09
CA ILE A 139 10.98 -27.27 -12.71
C ILE A 139 10.60 -26.01 -11.91
N ASN A 140 10.76 -24.83 -12.49
CA ASN A 140 10.41 -23.56 -11.84
C ASN A 140 8.93 -23.50 -11.47
N GLN A 141 8.04 -23.93 -12.37
CA GLN A 141 6.61 -24.04 -12.11
C GLN A 141 6.32 -25.02 -10.98
N GLY A 142 7.00 -26.18 -10.95
CA GLY A 142 6.89 -27.15 -9.86
C GLY A 142 7.31 -26.57 -8.50
N ILE A 143 8.42 -25.82 -8.46
CA ILE A 143 8.90 -25.15 -7.24
C ILE A 143 7.87 -24.11 -6.76
N ILE A 144 7.32 -23.29 -7.67
CA ILE A 144 6.29 -22.29 -7.33
C ILE A 144 5.03 -22.97 -6.81
N LEU A 145 4.59 -24.08 -7.42
CA LEU A 145 3.43 -24.85 -6.96
C LEU A 145 3.62 -25.41 -5.55
N ILE A 146 4.74 -26.08 -5.33
CA ILE A 146 5.06 -26.68 -4.03
C ILE A 146 5.22 -25.59 -2.97
N GLY A 147 5.92 -24.50 -3.30
CA GLY A 147 6.11 -23.35 -2.41
C GLY A 147 4.79 -22.69 -2.02
N THR A 148 3.89 -22.46 -2.98
CA THR A 148 2.58 -21.85 -2.72
C THR A 148 1.68 -22.76 -1.90
N LEU A 149 1.57 -24.05 -2.23
CA LEU A 149 0.77 -25.02 -1.47
C LEU A 149 1.27 -25.20 -0.03
N THR A 150 2.58 -25.42 0.15
CA THR A 150 3.18 -25.63 1.47
C THR A 150 3.08 -24.36 2.34
N SER A 151 3.27 -23.17 1.76
CA SER A 151 3.06 -21.88 2.44
C SER A 151 1.60 -21.69 2.86
N LEU A 152 0.64 -22.04 1.99
CA LEU A 152 -0.78 -21.96 2.32
C LEU A 152 -1.15 -22.92 3.47
N VAL A 153 -0.58 -24.13 3.45
CA VAL A 153 -0.72 -25.09 4.54
C VAL A 153 -0.09 -24.55 5.83
N TYR A 154 1.05 -23.87 5.79
CA TYR A 154 1.63 -23.23 6.98
C TYR A 154 0.65 -22.23 7.63
N PHE A 155 0.03 -21.36 6.84
CA PHE A 155 -0.92 -20.35 7.32
C PHE A 155 -2.34 -20.87 7.58
N HIS A 156 -2.69 -22.07 7.12
CA HIS A 156 -4.03 -22.63 7.29
C HIS A 156 -4.34 -22.87 8.78
N PHE A 157 -5.04 -21.93 9.43
CA PHE A 157 -5.36 -21.98 10.85
C PHE A 157 -6.45 -23.02 11.17
N SER A 158 -6.14 -24.30 10.96
CA SER A 158 -7.04 -25.46 11.16
C SER A 158 -6.68 -26.23 12.42
N ALA A 159 -6.21 -25.49 13.43
CA ALA A 159 -6.19 -25.99 14.78
C ALA A 159 -7.65 -26.10 15.24
N ARG A 160 -8.24 -27.31 15.16
CA ARG A 160 -9.47 -27.61 15.91
C ARG A 160 -9.16 -27.34 17.38
N GLN A 161 -9.68 -26.25 17.92
CA GLN A 161 -9.72 -26.05 19.36
C GLN A 161 -10.73 -27.03 19.94
N LYS A 162 -10.26 -28.22 20.33
CA LYS A 162 -10.99 -29.04 21.30
C LYS A 162 -10.80 -28.40 22.66
N PHE A 163 -11.92 -28.13 23.34
CA PHE A 163 -11.91 -27.66 24.72
C PHE A 163 -11.04 -28.62 25.57
N ASN A 164 -10.03 -28.06 26.26
CA ASN A 164 -9.12 -28.77 27.17
C ASN A 164 -8.04 -29.70 26.55
N GLN A 165 -7.71 -29.58 25.25
CA GLN A 165 -6.53 -30.23 24.67
C GLN A 165 -5.65 -29.20 23.94
N PRO A 166 -4.31 -29.34 23.95
CA PRO A 166 -3.46 -28.51 23.10
C PRO A 166 -3.92 -28.67 21.63
N PRO A 167 -3.94 -27.60 20.84
CA PRO A 167 -4.39 -27.64 19.46
C PRO A 167 -3.57 -28.68 18.68
N ALA A 168 -4.18 -29.83 18.40
CA ALA A 168 -3.53 -30.93 17.70
C ALA A 168 -3.85 -30.84 16.20
N ARG A 169 -2.83 -30.49 15.41
CA ARG A 169 -2.85 -30.63 13.95
C ARG A 169 -2.54 -32.08 13.59
N ALA A 170 -3.07 -32.59 12.48
CA ALA A 170 -2.65 -33.90 11.98
C ALA A 170 -1.14 -33.87 11.66
N GLY A 171 -0.36 -34.87 12.08
CA GLY A 171 1.11 -34.85 11.95
C GLY A 171 1.62 -34.55 10.53
N TRP A 172 0.95 -35.11 9.52
CA TRP A 172 1.22 -34.89 8.09
C TRP A 172 1.08 -33.41 7.67
N ILE A 173 0.13 -32.68 8.27
CA ILE A 173 -0.09 -31.25 8.01
C ILE A 173 1.04 -30.42 8.64
N GLU A 174 1.54 -30.84 9.80
CA GLU A 174 2.63 -30.15 10.50
C GLU A 174 3.96 -30.26 9.73
N ASP A 175 4.25 -31.44 9.16
CA ASP A 175 5.45 -31.65 8.36
C ASP A 175 5.42 -30.82 7.06
N ILE A 176 4.28 -30.77 6.37
CA ILE A 176 4.09 -29.93 5.18
C ILE A 176 4.20 -28.44 5.55
N ALA A 177 3.65 -28.02 6.70
CA ALA A 177 3.75 -26.66 7.19
C ALA A 177 5.20 -26.23 7.50
N ARG A 178 6.05 -27.14 7.98
CA ARG A 178 7.49 -26.84 8.20
C ARG A 178 8.21 -26.50 6.91
N ILE A 179 7.90 -27.21 5.82
CA ILE A 179 8.45 -26.91 4.49
C ILE A 179 8.00 -25.51 4.05
N GLY A 180 6.70 -25.20 4.22
CA GLY A 180 6.16 -23.87 3.93
C GLY A 180 6.84 -22.75 4.72
N LYS A 181 7.14 -22.98 6.00
CA LYS A 181 7.88 -22.03 6.85
C LYS A 181 9.25 -21.69 6.29
N ILE A 182 9.99 -22.67 5.77
CA ILE A 182 11.30 -22.44 5.14
C ILE A 182 11.13 -21.57 3.90
N PHE A 183 10.14 -21.87 3.06
CA PHE A 183 9.85 -21.08 1.86
C PHE A 183 9.53 -19.61 2.20
N ILE A 184 8.70 -19.39 3.22
CA ILE A 184 8.36 -18.04 3.72
C ILE A 184 9.62 -17.32 4.25
N ALA A 185 10.47 -18.01 5.00
CA ALA A 185 11.70 -17.40 5.51
C ALA A 185 12.64 -16.97 4.38
N ILE A 186 12.78 -17.80 3.34
CA ILE A 186 13.60 -17.48 2.15
C ILE A 186 13.01 -16.28 1.40
N THR A 187 11.70 -16.25 1.14
CA THR A 187 11.06 -15.16 0.39
C THR A 187 11.11 -13.84 1.15
N LEU A 188 10.82 -13.84 2.45
CA LEU A 188 10.96 -12.64 3.30
C LEU A 188 12.42 -12.17 3.38
N GLY A 189 13.37 -13.09 3.45
CA GLY A 189 14.80 -12.78 3.41
C GLY A 189 15.21 -12.11 2.09
N ALA A 190 14.75 -12.64 0.95
CA ALA A 190 14.99 -12.06 -0.36
C ALA A 190 14.35 -10.66 -0.51
N LEU A 191 13.12 -10.47 -0.02
CA LEU A 191 12.46 -9.16 -0.02
C LEU A 191 13.22 -8.15 0.84
N LEU A 192 13.66 -8.53 2.04
CA LEU A 192 14.46 -7.67 2.92
C LEU A 192 15.79 -7.30 2.25
N ALA A 193 16.48 -8.26 1.64
CA ALA A 193 17.71 -8.02 0.91
C ALA A 193 17.49 -7.07 -0.26
N GLY A 194 16.40 -7.23 -1.01
CA GLY A 194 16.01 -6.32 -2.11
C GLY A 194 15.75 -4.90 -1.63
N VAL A 195 15.04 -4.73 -0.51
CA VAL A 195 14.82 -3.41 0.11
C VAL A 195 16.14 -2.78 0.57
N PHE A 196 17.02 -3.57 1.18
CA PHE A 196 18.34 -3.10 1.61
C PHE A 196 19.19 -2.67 0.41
N MET A 197 19.24 -3.47 -0.67
CA MET A 197 19.94 -3.14 -1.90
C MET A 197 19.40 -1.88 -2.56
N ALA A 198 18.08 -1.72 -2.63
CA ALA A 198 17.45 -0.52 -3.17
C ALA A 198 17.79 0.71 -2.33
N ALA A 199 17.76 0.59 -1.00
CA ALA A 199 18.11 1.67 -0.09
C ALA A 199 19.59 2.07 -0.20
N THR A 200 20.52 1.12 -0.27
CA THR A 200 21.94 1.41 -0.45
C THR A 200 22.24 1.97 -1.83
N ALA A 201 21.61 1.47 -2.89
CA ALA A 201 21.71 2.04 -4.23
C ALA A 201 21.24 3.50 -4.26
N ALA A 202 20.07 3.79 -3.67
CA ALA A 202 19.56 5.14 -3.56
C ALA A 202 20.50 6.05 -2.74
N LEU A 203 21.10 5.53 -1.67
CA LEU A 203 22.09 6.27 -0.88
C LEU A 203 23.33 6.62 -1.72
N VAL A 204 23.88 5.63 -2.44
CA VAL A 204 25.04 5.82 -3.33
C VAL A 204 24.73 6.85 -4.42
N GLU A 205 23.53 6.80 -5.01
CA GLU A 205 23.09 7.78 -5.99
C GLU A 205 23.08 9.20 -5.41
N ARG A 206 22.56 9.38 -4.19
CA ARG A 206 22.54 10.69 -3.53
C ARG A 206 23.94 11.19 -3.17
N LEU A 207 24.85 10.31 -2.76
CA LEU A 207 26.25 10.66 -2.49
C LEU A 207 26.99 11.04 -3.78
N ASN A 208 26.78 10.30 -4.87
CA ASN A 208 27.35 10.62 -6.18
C ASN A 208 26.83 11.97 -6.70
N PHE A 209 25.53 12.23 -6.56
CA PHE A 209 24.94 13.52 -6.90
C PHE A 209 25.58 14.68 -6.13
N LEU A 210 25.81 14.51 -4.82
CA LEU A 210 26.49 15.52 -4.00
C LEU A 210 27.95 15.71 -4.44
N SER A 211 28.67 14.62 -4.70
CA SER A 211 30.07 14.64 -5.15
C SER A 211 30.22 15.37 -6.49
N GLN A 212 29.39 15.03 -7.49
CA GLN A 212 29.37 15.69 -8.79
C GLN A 212 29.06 17.19 -8.68
N PHE A 213 28.14 17.56 -7.80
CA PHE A 213 27.82 18.96 -7.56
C PHE A 213 29.02 19.73 -6.97
N VAL A 214 29.71 19.16 -5.97
CA VAL A 214 30.92 19.76 -5.40
C VAL A 214 32.02 19.92 -6.46
N GLN A 215 32.24 18.89 -7.29
CA GLN A 215 33.20 18.97 -8.39
C GLN A 215 32.84 20.07 -9.39
N SER A 216 31.57 20.20 -9.76
CA SER A 216 31.11 21.27 -10.68
C SER A 216 31.31 22.68 -10.12
N LEU A 217 31.32 22.83 -8.78
CA LEU A 217 31.58 24.08 -8.07
C LEU A 217 33.08 24.41 -7.98
N ILE A 218 33.93 23.39 -8.02
CA ILE A 218 35.40 23.55 -7.97
C ILE A 218 35.98 23.74 -9.38
N SER A 219 35.35 23.16 -10.40
CA SER A 219 35.78 23.25 -11.81
C SER A 219 35.17 24.41 -12.59
N GLY A 220 34.27 25.19 -11.99
CA GLY A 220 33.69 26.41 -12.55
C GLY A 220 34.25 27.64 -11.87
#